data_AF-A0A7V6PS09-F1
#
_entry.id   AF-A0A7V6PS09-F1
#
_cell.length_a   1.000
_cell.length_b   1.000
_cell.length_c   1.000
_cell.angle_alpha   90.00
_cell.angle_beta   90.00
_cell.angle_gamma   90.00
#
_symmetry.space_group_name_H-M   'P 1'
#
loop_
_entity.id
_entity.type
_entity.pdbx_description
1 polymer ?
#
loop_
_entity_poly.entity_id
_entity_poly.type
_entity_poly.pdbx_seq_one_letter_code
_entity_poly.pdbx_strand_id
1 'polypeptide(L)'
;MKKFCLYSVLFIFLFSMSLQQSVAETLDGKLLLVEDKFHSMRLEWAKGWDLTGVEELIKKAKNEIRMGKIHSAENCLDEAISMMGSIELRYNSQHINVKNIPPVLDNGELTRLIAIRTMDRGIGGYSWGQTVAMKGLLATGNWEYVKAIIDGYIEKDIKPKNVNDCAIGDVLITLYELLGDERYIEKARRLGNFILSCKDRLPSGGIVHEPGSGQLWIDTVYMICPFMVRLGELYREEGLRQLKIHIQYLMNPNVYLFHHAWDENTLSLTPHYWARGNGWMLATLVEVIPYLQEEERVYFESIIRNMVETLFKIQDKSGLWHTLINMKGTYLETSGSALLGYGINKAISLGIISEIYKDTVNRLFSGIKLRISKEGDVLGVSEGTGPGDYIYYATRSTGIFPHGQGSVLLFLGGLK
;
A
#
# COMPACT_ATOMS: atom_id res chain seq x y z
N MET A 1 31.09 -38.68 22.44
CA MET A 1 30.76 -38.69 21.00
C MET A 1 30.08 -37.37 20.67
N LYS A 2 30.81 -36.25 20.61
CA LYS A 2 31.47 -35.68 19.42
C LYS A 2 30.58 -35.68 18.16
N LYS A 3 30.06 -34.47 17.86
CA LYS A 3 30.01 -33.79 16.57
C LYS A 3 29.71 -34.68 15.35
N PHE A 4 28.49 -34.63 14.80
CA PHE A 4 28.21 -34.72 13.34
C PHE A 4 26.68 -34.67 13.12
N CYS A 5 26.09 -33.47 13.03
CA CYS A 5 24.83 -33.22 12.30
C CYS A 5 24.41 -31.74 12.39
N LEU A 6 25.31 -30.81 12.05
CA LEU A 6 24.93 -29.41 11.87
C LEU A 6 25.45 -28.80 10.55
N TYR A 7 26.02 -29.62 9.65
CA TYR A 7 26.60 -29.14 8.39
C TYR A 7 25.85 -29.58 7.13
N SER A 8 24.78 -30.37 7.24
CA SER A 8 24.08 -30.93 6.06
C SER A 8 22.92 -30.06 5.57
N VAL A 9 22.31 -29.23 6.43
CA VAL A 9 21.17 -28.37 6.06
C VAL A 9 21.64 -26.97 5.65
N LEU A 10 22.73 -26.48 6.25
CA LEU A 10 23.35 -25.20 5.87
C LEU A 10 23.94 -25.24 4.46
N PHE A 11 24.42 -26.41 4.00
CA PHE A 11 25.04 -26.56 2.68
C PHE A 11 24.01 -26.68 1.53
N ILE A 12 22.79 -27.13 1.82
CA ILE A 12 21.71 -27.22 0.82
C ILE A 12 20.94 -25.89 0.74
N PHE A 13 20.82 -25.14 1.83
CA PHE A 13 20.16 -23.83 1.86
C PHE A 13 21.03 -22.66 1.36
N LEU A 14 22.35 -22.73 1.59
CA LEU A 14 23.29 -21.81 0.94
C LEU A 14 23.31 -22.02 -0.59
N PHE A 15 23.02 -23.24 -1.06
CA PHE A 15 22.91 -23.55 -2.49
C PHE A 15 21.59 -23.06 -3.10
N SER A 16 20.46 -23.03 -2.35
CA SER A 16 19.17 -22.56 -2.87
C SER A 16 19.01 -21.04 -2.81
N MET A 17 19.53 -20.37 -1.77
CA MET A 17 19.63 -18.90 -1.77
C MET A 17 20.69 -18.39 -2.75
N SER A 18 21.80 -19.11 -2.96
CA SER A 18 22.72 -18.77 -4.04
C SER A 18 22.05 -18.98 -5.40
N LEU A 19 21.18 -19.98 -5.58
CA LEU A 19 20.50 -20.19 -6.87
C LEU A 19 19.49 -19.07 -7.20
N GLN A 20 18.63 -18.63 -6.28
CA GLN A 20 17.63 -17.60 -6.57
C GLN A 20 18.20 -16.17 -6.63
N GLN A 21 19.24 -15.87 -5.86
CA GLN A 21 20.03 -14.66 -6.05
C GLN A 21 20.85 -14.76 -7.37
N SER A 22 21.29 -15.96 -7.76
CA SER A 22 21.97 -16.19 -9.04
C SER A 22 21.07 -16.10 -10.26
N VAL A 23 19.76 -16.34 -10.21
CA VAL A 23 18.92 -16.21 -11.42
C VAL A 23 18.86 -14.74 -11.86
N ALA A 24 18.81 -13.77 -10.94
CA ALA A 24 18.87 -12.35 -11.28
C ALA A 24 20.30 -11.84 -11.58
N GLU A 25 21.34 -12.53 -11.10
CA GLU A 25 22.76 -12.22 -11.40
C GLU A 25 23.31 -12.95 -12.64
N THR A 26 22.58 -13.93 -13.18
CA THR A 26 22.98 -14.66 -14.38
C THR A 26 22.46 -13.97 -15.63
N LEU A 27 23.29 -13.99 -16.68
CA LEU A 27 22.98 -13.41 -17.98
C LEU A 27 21.65 -13.93 -18.57
N ASP A 28 21.31 -15.20 -18.34
CA ASP A 28 20.06 -15.81 -18.81
C ASP A 28 18.83 -15.28 -18.08
N GLY A 29 18.88 -15.05 -16.76
CA GLY A 29 17.74 -14.47 -16.05
C GLY A 29 17.60 -12.96 -16.30
N LYS A 30 18.71 -12.25 -16.55
CA LYS A 30 18.66 -10.87 -17.05
C LYS A 30 18.00 -10.80 -18.43
N LEU A 31 18.32 -11.73 -19.33
CA LEU A 31 17.67 -11.83 -20.63
C LEU A 31 16.17 -12.05 -20.47
N LEU A 32 15.76 -13.02 -19.65
CA LEU A 32 14.34 -13.32 -19.42
C LEU A 32 13.56 -12.08 -18.92
N LEU A 33 14.10 -11.36 -17.95
CA LEU A 33 13.51 -10.11 -17.42
C LEU A 33 13.31 -9.05 -18.52
N VAL A 34 14.31 -8.90 -19.39
CA VAL A 34 14.27 -7.93 -20.50
C VAL A 34 13.23 -8.34 -21.55
N GLU A 35 13.15 -9.62 -21.87
CA GLU A 35 12.16 -10.14 -22.82
C GLU A 35 10.73 -9.98 -22.31
N ASP A 36 10.49 -10.27 -21.03
CA ASP A 36 9.18 -10.13 -20.40
C ASP A 36 8.75 -8.66 -20.36
N LYS A 37 9.67 -7.74 -19.98
CA LYS A 37 9.39 -6.30 -20.01
C LYS A 37 9.09 -5.81 -21.43
N PHE A 38 9.87 -6.23 -22.41
CA PHE A 38 9.66 -5.89 -23.81
C PHE A 38 8.32 -6.44 -24.35
N HIS A 39 7.92 -7.63 -23.91
CA HIS A 39 6.64 -8.23 -24.28
C HIS A 39 5.44 -7.43 -23.74
N SER A 40 5.45 -7.09 -22.44
CA SER A 40 4.41 -6.23 -21.83
C SER A 40 4.35 -4.86 -22.51
N MET A 41 5.51 -4.23 -22.77
CA MET A 41 5.61 -2.98 -23.52
C MET A 41 4.87 -3.04 -24.85
N ARG A 42 5.13 -4.09 -25.64
CA ARG A 42 4.58 -4.24 -26.98
C ARG A 42 3.06 -4.45 -26.98
N LEU A 43 2.53 -5.13 -25.97
CA LEU A 43 1.11 -5.51 -25.93
C LEU A 43 0.21 -4.52 -25.20
N GLU A 44 0.74 -3.80 -24.22
CA GLU A 44 -0.08 -3.04 -23.26
C GLU A 44 0.17 -1.55 -23.39
N TRP A 45 1.19 -1.04 -22.72
CA TRP A 45 1.31 0.40 -22.46
C TRP A 45 2.12 1.14 -23.53
N ALA A 46 3.10 0.50 -24.18
CA ALA A 46 3.81 1.08 -25.33
C ALA A 46 3.26 0.56 -26.67
N LYS A 47 2.02 0.07 -26.69
CA LYS A 47 1.38 -0.44 -27.91
C LYS A 47 1.33 0.65 -29.00
N GLY A 48 1.93 0.35 -30.15
CA GLY A 48 2.04 1.28 -31.28
C GLY A 48 3.24 2.23 -31.24
N TRP A 49 4.11 2.13 -30.23
CA TRP A 49 5.38 2.85 -30.19
C TRP A 49 6.45 2.11 -30.98
N ASP A 50 7.44 2.84 -31.49
CA ASP A 50 8.61 2.22 -32.14
C ASP A 50 9.52 1.59 -31.07
N LEU A 51 9.57 0.26 -31.08
CA LEU A 51 10.39 -0.54 -30.18
C LEU A 51 11.51 -1.29 -30.92
N THR A 52 11.76 -0.95 -32.19
CA THR A 52 12.65 -1.71 -33.08
C THR A 52 14.07 -1.83 -32.50
N GLY A 53 14.62 -0.74 -31.96
CA GLY A 53 15.95 -0.78 -31.35
C GLY A 53 16.03 -1.66 -30.08
N VAL A 54 14.95 -1.79 -29.30
CA VAL A 54 14.94 -2.70 -28.14
C VAL A 54 14.94 -4.14 -28.65
N GLU A 55 14.13 -4.41 -29.68
CA GLU A 55 14.05 -5.73 -30.31
C GLU A 55 15.40 -6.17 -30.90
N GLU A 56 16.11 -5.26 -31.56
CA GLU A 56 17.44 -5.50 -32.12
C GLU A 56 18.48 -5.80 -31.04
N LEU A 57 18.47 -5.04 -29.93
CA LEU A 57 19.37 -5.28 -28.80
C LEU A 57 19.13 -6.63 -28.13
N ILE A 58 17.86 -7.04 -27.96
CA ILE A 58 17.51 -8.37 -27.44
C ILE A 58 17.96 -9.47 -28.40
N LYS A 59 17.72 -9.33 -29.70
CA LYS A 59 18.18 -10.29 -30.72
C LYS A 59 19.71 -10.41 -30.72
N LYS A 60 20.42 -9.28 -30.61
CA LYS A 60 21.88 -9.24 -30.53
C LYS A 60 22.39 -9.90 -29.25
N ALA A 61 21.79 -9.62 -28.10
CA ALA A 61 22.13 -10.25 -26.82
C ALA A 61 22.00 -11.78 -26.90
N LYS A 62 20.89 -12.29 -27.46
CA LYS A 62 20.68 -13.73 -27.69
C LYS A 62 21.76 -14.36 -28.57
N ASN A 63 22.18 -13.67 -29.63
CA ASN A 63 23.23 -14.17 -30.52
C ASN A 63 24.60 -14.18 -29.81
N GLU A 64 24.92 -13.12 -29.07
CA GLU A 64 26.18 -13.01 -28.33
C GLU A 64 26.27 -14.05 -27.20
N ILE A 65 25.15 -14.38 -26.53
CA ILE A 65 25.04 -15.51 -25.58
C ILE A 65 25.39 -16.83 -26.26
N ARG A 66 24.79 -17.11 -27.43
CA ARG A 66 25.09 -18.34 -28.21
C ARG A 66 26.55 -18.44 -28.65
N MET A 67 27.20 -17.29 -28.85
CA MET A 67 28.62 -17.20 -29.20
C MET A 67 29.55 -17.18 -27.97
N GLY A 68 29.02 -17.29 -26.74
CA GLY A 68 29.81 -17.27 -25.51
C GLY A 68 30.39 -15.90 -25.13
N LYS A 69 29.92 -14.81 -25.75
CA LYS A 69 30.40 -13.44 -25.53
C LYS A 69 29.60 -12.75 -24.42
N ILE A 70 29.80 -13.23 -23.19
CA ILE A 70 29.00 -12.86 -22.01
C ILE A 70 28.93 -11.35 -21.79
N HIS A 71 30.07 -10.67 -21.71
CA HIS A 71 30.11 -9.22 -21.42
C HIS A 71 29.46 -8.35 -22.52
N SER A 72 29.58 -8.78 -23.78
CA SER A 72 28.93 -8.11 -24.91
C SER A 72 27.40 -8.24 -24.85
N ALA A 73 26.91 -9.43 -24.47
CA ALA A 73 25.49 -9.67 -24.27
C ALA A 73 24.93 -8.88 -23.07
N GLU A 74 25.67 -8.80 -21.95
CA GLU A 74 25.28 -7.99 -20.80
C GLU A 74 25.10 -6.51 -21.17
N ASN A 75 26.06 -5.95 -21.92
CA ASN A 75 25.99 -4.57 -22.39
C ASN A 75 24.78 -4.32 -23.29
N CYS A 76 24.46 -5.27 -24.19
CA CYS A 76 23.26 -5.17 -25.04
C CYS A 76 21.97 -5.18 -24.20
N LEU A 77 21.91 -5.98 -23.13
CA LEU A 77 20.75 -6.02 -22.23
C LEU A 77 20.63 -4.76 -21.37
N ASP A 78 21.74 -4.20 -20.87
CA ASP A 78 21.72 -2.93 -20.13
C ASP A 78 21.27 -1.76 -21.01
N GLU A 79 21.72 -1.74 -22.25
CA GLU A 79 21.28 -0.74 -23.23
C GLU A 79 19.79 -0.89 -23.55
N ALA A 80 19.29 -2.13 -23.69
CA ALA A 80 17.86 -2.40 -23.86
C ALA A 80 17.05 -1.91 -22.66
N ILE A 81 17.50 -2.17 -21.42
CA ILE A 81 16.86 -1.70 -20.19
C ILE A 81 16.81 -0.17 -20.14
N SER A 82 17.93 0.49 -20.44
CA SER A 82 18.03 1.96 -20.47
C SER A 82 17.08 2.56 -21.50
N MET A 83 17.01 1.96 -22.69
CA MET A 83 16.14 2.45 -23.77
C MET A 83 14.66 2.23 -23.44
N MET A 84 14.30 1.06 -22.88
CA MET A 84 12.97 0.79 -22.36
C MET A 84 12.58 1.76 -21.25
N GLY A 85 13.50 2.06 -20.32
CA GLY A 85 13.30 3.08 -19.28
C GLY A 85 13.08 4.48 -19.84
N SER A 86 13.76 4.85 -20.91
CA SER A 86 13.57 6.13 -21.61
C SER A 86 12.22 6.20 -22.35
N ILE A 87 11.74 5.07 -22.88
CA ILE A 87 10.40 4.95 -23.46
C ILE A 87 9.34 5.03 -22.37
N GLU A 88 9.55 4.35 -21.24
CA GLU A 88 8.68 4.40 -20.07
C GLU A 88 8.58 5.81 -19.48
N LEU A 89 9.70 6.54 -19.38
CA LEU A 89 9.72 7.94 -18.97
C LEU A 89 8.97 8.84 -19.97
N ARG A 90 9.07 8.58 -21.27
CA ARG A 90 8.31 9.31 -22.30
C ARG A 90 6.82 8.98 -22.29
N TYR A 91 6.48 7.71 -22.09
CA TYR A 91 5.11 7.26 -21.91
C TYR A 91 4.52 7.96 -20.68
N ASN A 92 5.21 7.87 -19.55
CA ASN A 92 4.84 8.55 -18.32
C ASN A 92 4.85 10.07 -18.47
N SER A 93 5.69 10.70 -19.29
CA SER A 93 5.66 12.16 -19.49
C SER A 93 4.58 12.62 -20.48
N GLN A 94 4.14 11.77 -21.41
CA GLN A 94 2.97 12.01 -22.26
C GLN A 94 1.66 11.80 -21.47
N HIS A 95 1.68 10.94 -20.46
CA HIS A 95 0.51 10.64 -19.60
C HIS A 95 0.52 11.41 -18.26
N ILE A 96 1.67 11.95 -17.84
CA ILE A 96 1.82 13.04 -16.85
C ILE A 96 1.79 14.33 -17.66
N ASN A 97 0.59 14.77 -18.01
CA ASN A 97 0.44 16.04 -18.71
C ASN A 97 0.74 17.17 -17.72
N VAL A 98 1.94 17.76 -17.78
CA VAL A 98 2.36 18.93 -16.97
C VAL A 98 1.41 20.12 -17.20
N LYS A 99 0.69 20.15 -18.32
CA LYS A 99 -0.38 21.13 -18.57
C LYS A 99 -1.63 20.90 -17.71
N ASN A 100 -1.75 19.81 -16.96
CA ASN A 100 -2.88 19.48 -16.10
C ASN A 100 -2.54 19.53 -14.61
N ILE A 101 -1.39 20.06 -14.24
CA ILE A 101 -1.14 20.43 -12.84
C ILE A 101 -1.98 21.69 -12.57
N PRO A 102 -2.79 21.73 -11.49
CA PRO A 102 -3.47 22.97 -11.11
C PRO A 102 -2.44 24.11 -10.92
N PRO A 103 -2.87 25.39 -10.99
CA PRO A 103 -2.01 26.50 -10.58
C PRO A 103 -1.45 26.27 -9.17
N VAL A 104 -0.46 27.06 -8.72
CA VAL A 104 0.07 26.92 -7.35
C VAL A 104 -1.05 27.18 -6.35
N LEU A 105 -1.71 26.12 -5.91
CA LEU A 105 -2.77 26.14 -4.90
C LEU A 105 -2.13 26.04 -3.52
N ASP A 106 -2.66 26.78 -2.56
CA ASP A 106 -2.36 26.51 -1.17
C ASP A 106 -2.96 25.16 -0.72
N ASN A 107 -2.58 24.70 0.48
CA ASN A 107 -3.05 23.41 0.99
C ASN A 107 -4.59 23.36 1.09
N GLY A 108 -5.23 24.45 1.50
CA GLY A 108 -6.68 24.53 1.65
C GLY A 108 -7.41 24.44 0.32
N GLU A 109 -6.91 25.15 -0.70
CA GLU A 109 -7.46 25.14 -2.06
C GLU A 109 -7.30 23.77 -2.73
N LEU A 110 -6.12 23.15 -2.61
CA LEU A 110 -5.88 21.81 -3.15
C LEU A 110 -6.79 20.76 -2.49
N THR A 111 -6.90 20.83 -1.17
CA THR A 111 -7.79 19.94 -0.39
C THR A 111 -9.23 20.09 -0.86
N ARG A 112 -9.70 21.34 -1.04
CA ARG A 112 -11.06 21.62 -1.50
C ARG A 112 -11.31 21.11 -2.90
N LEU A 113 -10.36 21.29 -3.82
CA LEU A 113 -10.46 20.81 -5.20
C LEU A 113 -10.63 19.28 -5.24
N ILE A 114 -9.79 18.54 -4.53
CA ILE A 114 -9.85 17.07 -4.50
C ILE A 114 -11.15 16.61 -3.82
N ALA A 115 -11.59 17.28 -2.75
CA ALA A 115 -12.83 16.92 -2.06
C ALA A 115 -14.05 17.11 -2.97
N ILE A 116 -14.17 18.26 -3.64
CA ILE A 116 -15.23 18.52 -4.62
C ILE A 116 -15.20 17.46 -5.71
N ARG A 117 -14.02 17.15 -6.25
CA ARG A 117 -13.89 16.13 -7.30
C ARG A 117 -14.29 14.74 -6.83
N THR A 118 -13.95 14.39 -5.60
CA THR A 118 -14.32 13.10 -4.98
C THR A 118 -15.84 12.98 -4.86
N MET A 119 -16.52 14.06 -4.48
CA MET A 119 -17.99 14.11 -4.41
C MET A 119 -18.63 14.08 -5.80
N ASP A 120 -18.11 14.84 -6.76
CA ASP A 120 -18.59 14.91 -8.14
C ASP A 120 -18.52 13.56 -8.88
N ARG A 121 -17.43 12.81 -8.68
CA ARG A 121 -17.31 11.44 -9.21
C ARG A 121 -18.30 10.45 -8.60
N GLY A 122 -18.87 10.80 -7.44
CA GLY A 122 -19.72 9.94 -6.65
C GLY A 122 -18.96 8.86 -5.89
N ILE A 123 -19.52 8.46 -4.75
CA ILE A 123 -19.05 7.31 -3.96
C ILE A 123 -20.11 6.20 -4.13
N GLY A 124 -19.96 5.41 -5.18
CA GLY A 124 -20.86 4.30 -5.48
C GLY A 124 -20.51 3.05 -4.68
N GLY A 125 -21.47 2.53 -3.91
CA GLY A 125 -21.30 1.30 -3.13
C GLY A 125 -20.64 1.53 -1.75
N TYR A 126 -20.41 0.43 -1.03
CA TYR A 126 -19.97 0.44 0.37
C TYR A 126 -18.75 -0.45 0.62
N SER A 127 -17.87 -0.59 -0.39
CA SER A 127 -16.65 -1.41 -0.24
C SER A 127 -15.53 -0.63 0.46
N TRP A 128 -14.42 -1.32 0.75
CA TRP A 128 -13.24 -0.75 1.40
C TRP A 128 -12.72 0.53 0.69
N GLY A 129 -12.70 0.56 -0.64
CA GLY A 129 -12.18 1.70 -1.40
C GLY A 129 -13.04 2.96 -1.23
N GLN A 130 -14.37 2.80 -1.26
CA GLN A 130 -15.30 3.89 -0.96
C GLN A 130 -15.20 4.35 0.49
N THR A 131 -14.96 3.42 1.42
CA THR A 131 -14.72 3.76 2.81
C THR A 131 -13.52 4.68 2.98
N VAL A 132 -12.41 4.40 2.31
CA VAL A 132 -11.23 5.28 2.37
C VAL A 132 -11.53 6.67 1.80
N ALA A 133 -12.31 6.76 0.72
CA ALA A 133 -12.80 8.05 0.21
C ALA A 133 -13.61 8.82 1.25
N MET A 134 -14.54 8.14 1.93
CA MET A 134 -15.34 8.73 3.01
C MET A 134 -14.48 9.17 4.21
N LYS A 135 -13.49 8.37 4.64
CA LYS A 135 -12.53 8.75 5.69
C LYS A 135 -11.79 10.04 5.31
N GLY A 136 -11.29 10.13 4.08
CA GLY A 136 -10.65 11.35 3.57
C GLY A 136 -11.57 12.57 3.55
N LEU A 137 -12.83 12.40 3.15
CA LEU A 137 -13.83 13.46 3.18
C LEU A 137 -14.15 13.92 4.61
N LEU A 138 -14.28 13.00 5.57
CA LEU A 138 -14.45 13.33 7.00
C LEU A 138 -13.26 14.12 7.53
N ALA A 139 -12.03 13.65 7.28
CA ALA A 139 -10.79 14.32 7.71
C ALA A 139 -10.65 15.74 7.14
N THR A 140 -11.34 16.04 6.04
CA THR A 140 -11.29 17.35 5.38
C THR A 140 -12.52 18.22 5.67
N GLY A 141 -13.45 17.73 6.49
CA GLY A 141 -14.63 18.48 6.97
C GLY A 141 -15.89 18.31 6.13
N ASN A 142 -15.92 17.40 5.16
CA ASN A 142 -17.06 17.18 4.25
C ASN A 142 -18.04 16.14 4.82
N TRP A 143 -18.41 16.27 6.10
CA TRP A 143 -19.16 15.25 6.83
C TRP A 143 -20.63 15.18 6.43
N GLU A 144 -21.29 16.27 5.97
CA GLU A 144 -22.68 16.19 5.53
C GLU A 144 -22.86 15.26 4.32
N TYR A 145 -21.90 15.31 3.38
CA TYR A 145 -21.92 14.43 2.20
C TYR A 145 -21.76 12.97 2.58
N VAL A 146 -20.80 12.68 3.48
CA VAL A 146 -20.57 11.33 3.99
C VAL A 146 -21.79 10.83 4.78
N LYS A 147 -22.40 11.69 5.61
CA LYS A 147 -23.61 11.40 6.35
C LYS A 147 -24.75 10.95 5.42
N ALA A 148 -25.00 11.69 4.33
CA ALA A 148 -26.06 11.34 3.38
C ALA A 148 -25.88 9.93 2.77
N ILE A 149 -24.64 9.54 2.47
CA ILE A 149 -24.32 8.20 1.96
C ILE A 149 -24.54 7.13 3.04
N ILE A 150 -24.10 7.41 4.27
CA ILE A 150 -24.16 6.45 5.39
C ILE A 150 -25.57 6.27 5.92
N ASP A 151 -26.42 7.31 5.91
CA ASP A 151 -27.83 7.17 6.24
C ASP A 151 -28.50 6.16 5.29
N GLY A 152 -28.24 6.27 3.98
CA GLY A 152 -28.71 5.30 2.99
C GLY A 152 -28.08 3.90 3.12
N TYR A 153 -26.87 3.78 3.67
CA TYR A 153 -26.25 2.49 3.99
C TYR A 153 -26.99 1.78 5.13
N ILE A 154 -27.32 2.52 6.19
CA ILE A 154 -28.00 2.00 7.37
C ILE A 154 -29.40 1.50 7.00
N GLU A 155 -30.14 2.25 6.18
CA GLU A 155 -31.49 1.87 5.73
C GLU A 155 -31.52 0.56 4.94
N LYS A 156 -30.48 0.27 4.16
CA LYS A 156 -30.40 -0.96 3.35
C LYS A 156 -30.05 -2.21 4.17
N ASP A 157 -29.65 -2.06 5.43
CA ASP A 157 -29.17 -3.12 6.33
C ASP A 157 -28.25 -4.16 5.68
N ILE A 158 -27.28 -3.69 4.89
CA ILE A 158 -26.32 -4.58 4.22
C ILE A 158 -25.51 -5.34 5.28
N LYS A 159 -25.40 -6.66 5.10
CA LYS A 159 -24.63 -7.55 5.98
C LYS A 159 -23.20 -7.72 5.44
N PRO A 160 -22.17 -7.65 6.30
CA PRO A 160 -20.79 -7.87 5.89
C PRO A 160 -20.58 -9.34 5.49
N LYS A 161 -19.76 -9.57 4.47
CA LYS A 161 -19.38 -10.91 4.00
C LYS A 161 -17.95 -11.28 4.38
N ASN A 162 -17.07 -10.28 4.51
CA ASN A 162 -15.67 -10.44 4.86
C ASN A 162 -15.17 -9.17 5.57
N VAL A 163 -13.87 -9.14 5.90
CA VAL A 163 -13.24 -8.03 6.61
C VAL A 163 -13.26 -6.72 5.80
N ASN A 164 -13.23 -6.76 4.46
CA ASN A 164 -13.27 -5.56 3.63
C ASN A 164 -14.60 -4.81 3.76
N ASP A 165 -15.71 -5.53 3.94
CA ASP A 165 -17.03 -4.92 4.18
C ASP A 165 -17.13 -4.27 5.57
N CYS A 166 -16.20 -4.59 6.48
CA CYS A 166 -16.18 -4.02 7.83
C CYS A 166 -15.46 -2.68 7.91
N ALA A 167 -14.69 -2.30 6.88
CA ALA A 167 -13.95 -1.03 6.86
C ALA A 167 -14.83 0.18 7.18
N ILE A 168 -16.09 0.16 6.71
CA ILE A 168 -17.07 1.23 6.93
C ILE A 168 -17.40 1.47 8.41
N GLY A 169 -17.07 0.52 9.29
CA GLY A 169 -17.15 0.67 10.74
C GLY A 169 -16.44 1.92 11.24
N ASP A 170 -15.29 2.26 10.66
CA ASP A 170 -14.53 3.43 11.08
C ASP A 170 -15.22 4.76 10.70
N VAL A 171 -15.90 4.78 9.56
CA VAL A 171 -16.74 5.92 9.14
C VAL A 171 -17.97 6.06 10.04
N LEU A 172 -18.61 4.94 10.39
CA LEU A 172 -19.77 4.91 11.30
C LEU A 172 -19.41 5.48 12.67
N ILE A 173 -18.32 5.02 13.29
CA ILE A 173 -17.92 5.51 14.61
C ILE A 173 -17.55 6.99 14.54
N THR A 174 -16.89 7.44 13.47
CA THR A 174 -16.54 8.86 13.31
C THR A 174 -17.79 9.73 13.22
N LEU A 175 -18.83 9.29 12.48
CA LEU A 175 -20.11 10.01 12.44
C LEU A 175 -20.84 9.98 13.79
N TYR A 176 -20.76 8.87 14.53
CA TYR A 176 -21.30 8.80 15.89
C TYR A 176 -20.62 9.81 16.82
N GLU A 177 -19.29 9.87 16.83
CA GLU A 177 -18.53 10.82 17.64
C GLU A 177 -18.84 12.28 17.28
N LEU A 178 -19.09 12.56 16.00
CA LEU A 178 -19.44 13.90 15.52
C LEU A 178 -20.89 14.31 15.83
N LEU A 179 -21.84 13.39 15.75
CA LEU A 179 -23.28 13.71 15.69
C LEU A 179 -24.10 13.16 16.87
N GLY A 180 -23.58 12.18 17.60
CA GLY A 180 -24.27 11.52 18.71
C GLY A 180 -25.48 10.65 18.31
N ASP A 181 -25.64 10.33 17.03
CA ASP A 181 -26.75 9.50 16.55
C ASP A 181 -26.47 8.00 16.77
N GLU A 182 -27.23 7.40 17.67
CA GLU A 182 -27.10 5.99 18.10
C GLU A 182 -27.21 4.97 16.94
N ARG A 183 -27.85 5.34 15.82
CA ARG A 183 -27.94 4.46 14.65
C ARG A 183 -26.56 4.09 14.10
N TYR A 184 -25.60 5.01 14.17
CA TYR A 184 -24.24 4.80 13.67
C TYR A 184 -23.47 3.79 14.54
N ILE A 185 -23.47 3.97 15.87
CA ILE A 185 -22.76 3.08 16.79
C ILE A 185 -23.40 1.69 16.83
N GLU A 186 -24.73 1.59 16.74
CA GLU A 186 -25.44 0.31 16.65
C GLU A 186 -25.03 -0.46 15.39
N LYS A 187 -24.95 0.22 14.23
CA LYS A 187 -24.47 -0.44 13.00
C LYS A 187 -22.99 -0.83 13.10
N ALA A 188 -22.14 -0.02 13.72
CA ALA A 188 -20.74 -0.35 13.96
C ALA A 188 -20.59 -1.58 14.88
N ARG A 189 -21.37 -1.68 15.96
CA ARG A 189 -21.41 -2.87 16.84
C ARG A 189 -21.82 -4.13 16.09
N ARG A 190 -22.75 -4.05 15.13
CA ARG A 190 -23.09 -5.21 14.27
C ARG A 190 -21.91 -5.69 13.42
N LEU A 191 -21.10 -4.77 12.89
CA LEU A 191 -19.85 -5.12 12.19
C LEU A 191 -18.82 -5.72 13.16
N GLY A 192 -18.69 -5.17 14.36
CA GLY A 192 -17.85 -5.74 15.41
C GLY A 192 -18.27 -7.15 15.81
N ASN A 193 -19.56 -7.39 15.97
CA ASN A 193 -20.12 -8.72 16.26
C ASN A 193 -19.82 -9.73 15.14
N PHE A 194 -19.91 -9.29 13.88
CA PHE A 194 -19.48 -10.11 12.75
C PHE A 194 -18.01 -10.55 12.89
N ILE A 195 -17.11 -9.61 13.20
CA ILE A 195 -15.67 -9.90 13.40
C ILE A 195 -15.45 -10.88 14.55
N LEU A 196 -16.08 -10.66 15.71
CA LEU A 196 -15.96 -11.53 16.87
C LEU A 196 -16.46 -12.95 16.58
N SER A 197 -17.56 -13.06 15.84
CA SER A 197 -18.16 -14.34 15.44
C SER A 197 -17.44 -15.04 14.29
N CYS A 198 -16.44 -14.40 13.67
CA CYS A 198 -15.71 -14.96 12.53
C CYS A 198 -15.04 -16.28 12.93
N LYS A 199 -15.40 -17.35 12.22
CA LYS A 199 -14.85 -18.70 12.45
C LYS A 199 -13.62 -18.99 11.61
N ASP A 200 -13.43 -18.25 10.52
CA ASP A 200 -12.33 -18.48 9.59
C ASP A 200 -11.06 -17.78 10.09
N ARG A 201 -10.28 -18.55 10.85
CA ARG A 201 -9.10 -18.08 11.56
C ARG A 201 -8.00 -19.10 11.42
N LEU A 202 -6.76 -18.61 11.38
CA LEU A 202 -5.58 -19.46 11.50
C LEU A 202 -5.49 -20.09 12.90
N PRO A 203 -4.67 -21.13 13.10
CA PRO A 203 -4.41 -21.70 14.43
C PRO A 203 -3.92 -20.66 15.47
N SER A 204 -3.23 -19.60 15.02
CA SER A 204 -2.84 -18.45 15.85
C SER A 204 -4.01 -17.57 16.29
N GLY A 205 -5.21 -17.80 15.75
CA GLY A 205 -6.42 -17.02 15.96
C GLY A 205 -6.51 -15.74 15.12
N GLY A 206 -5.57 -15.52 14.19
CA GLY A 206 -5.62 -14.44 13.22
C GLY A 206 -6.75 -14.64 12.21
N ILE A 207 -7.52 -13.59 11.93
CA ILE A 207 -8.64 -13.65 10.98
C ILE A 207 -8.10 -13.75 9.56
N VAL A 208 -8.59 -14.74 8.82
CA VAL A 208 -8.27 -14.92 7.41
C VAL A 208 -8.90 -13.77 6.59
N HIS A 209 -8.15 -13.17 5.68
CA HIS A 209 -8.63 -12.00 4.92
C HIS A 209 -9.71 -12.37 3.90
N GLU A 210 -9.42 -13.36 3.05
CA GLU A 210 -10.37 -13.92 2.09
C GLU A 210 -10.83 -15.30 2.55
N PRO A 211 -12.14 -15.53 2.77
CA PRO A 211 -12.63 -16.78 3.33
C PRO A 211 -12.11 -18.03 2.60
N GLY A 212 -11.54 -18.97 3.34
CA GLY A 212 -10.97 -20.22 2.84
C GLY A 212 -9.54 -20.10 2.27
N SER A 213 -8.96 -18.91 2.20
CA SER A 213 -7.59 -18.74 1.67
C SER A 213 -6.50 -19.29 2.59
N GLY A 214 -6.72 -19.30 3.91
CA GLY A 214 -5.66 -19.58 4.89
C GLY A 214 -4.60 -18.48 4.97
N GLN A 215 -4.92 -17.25 4.55
CA GLN A 215 -3.97 -16.15 4.49
C GLN A 215 -4.32 -14.99 5.43
N LEU A 216 -3.30 -14.45 6.12
CA LEU A 216 -3.38 -13.13 6.75
C LEU A 216 -2.88 -12.10 5.75
N TRP A 217 -3.69 -11.08 5.48
CA TRP A 217 -3.26 -9.94 4.66
C TRP A 217 -3.10 -8.71 5.54
N ILE A 218 -2.12 -7.87 5.21
CA ILE A 218 -1.86 -6.62 5.90
C ILE A 218 -3.10 -5.70 5.90
N ASP A 219 -3.90 -5.73 4.83
CA ASP A 219 -5.11 -4.94 4.67
C ASP A 219 -6.10 -5.14 5.82
N THR A 220 -6.21 -6.37 6.34
CA THR A 220 -7.13 -6.74 7.43
C THR A 220 -7.03 -5.75 8.59
N VAL A 221 -5.82 -5.35 8.98
CA VAL A 221 -5.66 -4.50 10.18
C VAL A 221 -6.30 -3.13 9.99
N TYR A 222 -6.23 -2.54 8.81
CA TYR A 222 -6.86 -1.24 8.55
C TYR A 222 -8.37 -1.36 8.38
N MET A 223 -8.85 -2.49 7.85
CA MET A 223 -10.29 -2.70 7.68
C MET A 223 -11.02 -2.91 9.00
N ILE A 224 -10.35 -3.44 10.04
CA ILE A 224 -11.04 -3.81 11.29
C ILE A 224 -10.50 -3.14 12.54
N CYS A 225 -9.19 -2.97 12.69
CA CYS A 225 -8.61 -2.63 13.99
C CYS A 225 -8.96 -1.22 14.48
N PRO A 226 -8.88 -0.14 13.67
CA PRO A 226 -9.15 1.21 14.16
C PRO A 226 -10.54 1.35 14.80
N PHE A 227 -11.57 0.86 14.11
CA PHE A 227 -12.94 0.99 14.61
C PHE A 227 -13.22 0.01 15.77
N MET A 228 -12.69 -1.21 15.73
CA MET A 228 -12.83 -2.18 16.83
C MET A 228 -12.21 -1.65 18.13
N VAL A 229 -11.05 -0.99 18.04
CA VAL A 229 -10.40 -0.34 19.17
C VAL A 229 -11.23 0.82 19.72
N ARG A 230 -11.83 1.63 18.84
CA ARG A 230 -12.71 2.74 19.21
C ARG A 230 -14.04 2.30 19.82
N LEU A 231 -14.56 1.12 19.47
CA LEU A 231 -15.77 0.56 20.09
C LEU A 231 -15.57 0.23 21.59
N GLY A 232 -14.33 -0.01 22.02
CA GLY A 232 -14.03 -0.32 23.42
C GLY A 232 -14.35 -1.76 23.82
N GLU A 233 -14.21 -2.04 25.12
CA GLU A 233 -14.54 -3.34 25.74
C GLU A 233 -13.90 -4.54 25.02
N LEU A 234 -14.66 -5.62 24.81
CA LEU A 234 -14.20 -6.83 24.13
C LEU A 234 -13.80 -6.59 22.66
N TYR A 235 -14.35 -5.55 22.02
CA TYR A 235 -14.00 -5.23 20.62
C TYR A 235 -12.58 -4.70 20.55
N ARG A 236 -12.19 -3.88 21.53
CA ARG A 236 -10.82 -3.38 21.65
C ARG A 236 -9.83 -4.50 21.85
N GLU A 237 -10.14 -5.45 22.72
CA GLU A 237 -9.27 -6.61 22.96
C GLU A 237 -9.06 -7.41 21.68
N GLU A 238 -10.13 -7.71 20.94
CA GLU A 238 -10.01 -8.43 19.66
C GLU A 238 -9.26 -7.60 18.60
N GLY A 239 -9.53 -6.30 18.47
CA GLY A 239 -8.84 -5.42 17.53
C GLY A 239 -7.33 -5.36 17.80
N LEU A 240 -6.92 -5.21 19.06
CA LEU A 240 -5.50 -5.22 19.44
C LEU A 240 -4.88 -6.62 19.28
N ARG A 241 -5.62 -7.69 19.56
CA ARG A 241 -5.16 -9.06 19.33
C ARG A 241 -4.88 -9.30 17.85
N GLN A 242 -5.80 -8.90 16.96
CA GLN A 242 -5.61 -9.00 15.52
C GLN A 242 -4.40 -8.19 15.05
N LEU A 243 -4.25 -6.94 15.51
CA LEU A 243 -3.10 -6.12 15.16
C LEU A 243 -1.77 -6.76 15.58
N LYS A 244 -1.68 -7.27 16.83
CA LYS A 244 -0.47 -7.95 17.34
C LYS A 244 -0.14 -9.22 16.54
N ILE A 245 -1.14 -10.04 16.20
CA ILE A 245 -0.95 -11.25 15.37
C ILE A 245 -0.43 -10.86 13.98
N HIS A 246 -1.05 -9.88 13.33
CA HIS A 246 -0.61 -9.47 11.99
C HIS A 246 0.80 -8.87 12.02
N ILE A 247 1.16 -8.11 13.06
CA ILE A 247 2.54 -7.64 13.24
C ILE A 247 3.51 -8.82 13.38
N GLN A 248 3.19 -9.80 14.23
CA GLN A 248 4.04 -10.97 14.47
C GLN A 248 4.32 -11.75 13.18
N TYR A 249 3.31 -11.92 12.33
CA TYR A 249 3.43 -12.72 11.12
C TYR A 249 3.99 -11.95 9.93
N LEU A 250 3.63 -10.66 9.77
CA LEU A 250 3.91 -9.92 8.54
C LEU A 250 5.14 -9.01 8.63
N MET A 251 5.60 -8.63 9.83
CA MET A 251 6.70 -7.69 9.97
C MET A 251 8.06 -8.35 9.74
N ASN A 252 8.92 -7.72 8.93
CA ASN A 252 10.34 -8.00 8.96
C ASN A 252 11.02 -7.17 10.07
N PRO A 253 11.53 -7.79 11.15
CA PRO A 253 12.06 -7.06 12.30
C PRO A 253 13.38 -6.33 12.04
N ASN A 254 14.05 -6.58 10.91
CA ASN A 254 15.31 -5.90 10.57
C ASN A 254 15.09 -4.55 9.90
N VAL A 255 13.94 -4.37 9.24
CA VAL A 255 13.63 -3.14 8.49
C VAL A 255 12.30 -2.52 8.92
N TYR A 256 11.51 -3.19 9.76
CA TYR A 256 10.20 -2.73 10.25
C TYR A 256 9.23 -2.37 9.12
N LEU A 257 9.35 -3.08 8.00
CA LEU A 257 8.39 -3.09 6.91
C LEU A 257 7.65 -4.42 6.92
N PHE A 258 6.46 -4.42 6.34
CA PHE A 258 5.53 -5.53 6.43
C PHE A 258 5.30 -6.15 5.06
N HIS A 259 5.37 -7.47 5.02
CA HIS A 259 4.95 -8.26 3.88
C HIS A 259 3.43 -8.10 3.67
N HIS A 260 2.96 -8.23 2.43
CA HIS A 260 1.54 -8.10 2.12
C HIS A 260 0.75 -9.23 2.77
N ALA A 261 1.20 -10.48 2.63
CA ALA A 261 0.50 -11.60 3.25
C ALA A 261 1.42 -12.70 3.77
N TRP A 262 0.88 -13.43 4.75
CA TRP A 262 1.35 -14.72 5.23
C TRP A 262 0.35 -15.79 4.78
N ASP A 263 0.85 -16.89 4.23
CA ASP A 263 0.06 -18.06 3.85
C ASP A 263 0.37 -19.24 4.77
N GLU A 264 -0.64 -19.68 5.54
CA GLU A 264 -0.52 -20.77 6.49
C GLU A 264 -0.38 -22.14 5.79
N ASN A 265 -0.87 -22.27 4.56
CA ASN A 265 -0.81 -23.54 3.83
C ASN A 265 0.60 -23.82 3.29
N THR A 266 1.32 -22.77 2.91
CA THR A 266 2.68 -22.86 2.36
C THR A 266 3.76 -22.42 3.34
N LEU A 267 3.37 -21.88 4.51
CA LEU A 267 4.25 -21.32 5.54
C LEU A 267 5.21 -20.26 4.98
N SER A 268 4.68 -19.36 4.13
CA SER A 268 5.48 -18.40 3.40
C SER A 268 4.91 -16.97 3.43
N LEU A 269 5.80 -15.99 3.32
CA LEU A 269 5.46 -14.59 3.15
C LEU A 269 5.53 -14.19 1.67
N THR A 270 4.65 -13.28 1.26
CA THR A 270 4.78 -12.61 -0.04
C THR A 270 6.13 -11.90 -0.16
N PRO A 271 6.77 -11.87 -1.33
CA PRO A 271 8.03 -11.16 -1.51
C PRO A 271 7.81 -9.63 -1.53
N HIS A 272 8.82 -8.87 -1.07
CA HIS A 272 8.87 -7.40 -1.04
C HIS A 272 7.80 -6.71 -0.16
N TYR A 273 7.92 -5.38 -0.06
CA TYR A 273 7.06 -4.55 0.80
C TYR A 273 6.20 -3.63 -0.05
N TRP A 274 4.93 -3.99 -0.20
CA TRP A 274 3.98 -3.23 -0.98
C TRP A 274 3.55 -1.93 -0.27
N ALA A 275 3.58 -0.81 -1.00
CA ALA A 275 3.48 0.54 -0.46
C ALA A 275 2.14 0.82 0.22
N ARG A 276 1.02 0.52 -0.46
CA ARG A 276 -0.30 0.76 0.12
C ARG A 276 -0.60 -0.13 1.32
N GLY A 277 -0.17 -1.39 1.28
CA GLY A 277 -0.25 -2.29 2.44
C GLY A 277 0.51 -1.75 3.66
N ASN A 278 1.75 -1.29 3.47
CA ASN A 278 2.51 -0.66 4.56
C ASN A 278 1.87 0.66 5.01
N GLY A 279 1.23 1.39 4.10
CA GLY A 279 0.37 2.53 4.42
C GLY A 279 -0.79 2.16 5.35
N TRP A 280 -1.50 1.07 5.09
CA TRP A 280 -2.55 0.53 5.95
C TRP A 280 -2.06 0.22 7.36
N MET A 281 -0.91 -0.44 7.45
CA MET A 281 -0.31 -0.76 8.74
C MET A 281 0.07 0.51 9.51
N LEU A 282 0.80 1.44 8.90
CA LEU A 282 1.24 2.65 9.60
C LEU A 282 0.04 3.53 10.02
N ALA A 283 -0.96 3.69 9.16
CA ALA A 283 -2.19 4.41 9.48
C ALA A 283 -2.93 3.75 10.66
N THR A 284 -3.03 2.43 10.68
CA THR A 284 -3.65 1.68 11.79
C THR A 284 -2.87 1.88 13.09
N LEU A 285 -1.54 1.73 13.04
CA LEU A 285 -0.67 1.88 14.21
C LEU A 285 -0.87 3.24 14.88
N VAL A 286 -0.89 4.33 14.13
CA VAL A 286 -1.07 5.68 14.70
C VAL A 286 -2.51 5.96 15.15
N GLU A 287 -3.51 5.36 14.49
CA GLU A 287 -4.93 5.55 14.84
C GLU A 287 -5.31 4.86 16.15
N VAL A 288 -4.65 3.76 16.51
CA VAL A 288 -4.94 3.06 17.77
C VAL A 288 -4.25 3.67 18.99
N ILE A 289 -3.14 4.40 18.82
CA ILE A 289 -2.34 4.98 19.94
C ILE A 289 -3.19 5.68 21.01
N PRO A 290 -4.17 6.56 20.67
CA PRO A 290 -4.95 7.28 21.67
C PRO A 290 -5.78 6.40 22.60
N TYR A 291 -5.97 5.13 22.25
CA TYR A 291 -6.82 4.17 22.97
C TYR A 291 -6.00 3.10 23.72
N LEU A 292 -4.68 3.24 23.76
CA LEU A 292 -3.77 2.27 24.37
C LEU A 292 -3.47 2.60 25.81
N GLN A 293 -3.22 1.55 26.61
CA GLN A 293 -2.58 1.69 27.91
C GLN A 293 -1.07 1.91 27.74
N GLU A 294 -0.40 2.45 28.75
CA GLU A 294 1.01 2.87 28.66
C GLU A 294 1.95 1.76 28.16
N GLU A 295 1.84 0.54 28.70
CA GLU A 295 2.67 -0.59 28.29
C GLU A 295 2.45 -0.98 26.83
N GLU A 296 1.19 -1.01 26.39
CA GLU A 296 0.84 -1.29 25.00
C GLU A 296 1.36 -0.20 24.07
N ARG A 297 1.23 1.06 24.50
CA ARG A 297 1.67 2.24 23.76
C ARG A 297 3.17 2.18 23.47
N VAL A 298 4.00 1.86 24.47
CA VAL A 298 5.46 1.71 24.28
C VAL A 298 5.81 0.73 23.16
N TYR A 299 5.11 -0.42 23.12
CA TYR A 299 5.31 -1.43 22.09
C TYR A 299 5.02 -0.89 20.69
N PHE A 300 3.84 -0.32 20.45
CA PHE A 300 3.47 0.15 19.11
C PHE A 300 4.26 1.40 18.69
N GLU A 301 4.58 2.29 19.62
CA GLU A 301 5.45 3.44 19.34
C GLU A 301 6.84 3.03 18.88
N SER A 302 7.40 1.95 19.44
CA SER A 302 8.70 1.44 18.99
C SER A 302 8.64 0.98 17.53
N ILE A 303 7.56 0.34 17.12
CA ILE A 303 7.35 -0.11 15.73
C ILE A 303 7.22 1.10 14.81
N ILE A 304 6.40 2.09 15.20
CA ILE A 304 6.20 3.33 14.43
C ILE A 304 7.54 4.05 14.22
N ARG A 305 8.34 4.25 15.29
CA ARG A 305 9.64 4.93 15.20
C ARG A 305 10.57 4.25 14.19
N ASN A 306 10.74 2.93 14.30
CA ASN A 306 11.63 2.18 13.42
C ASN A 306 11.11 2.12 11.97
N MET A 307 9.80 1.94 11.78
CA MET A 307 9.19 1.94 10.44
C MET A 307 9.40 3.30 9.75
N VAL A 308 9.18 4.41 10.45
CA VAL A 308 9.38 5.76 9.89
C VAL A 308 10.86 6.03 9.58
N GLU A 309 11.79 5.57 10.42
CA GLU A 309 13.22 5.68 10.13
C GLU A 309 13.59 4.95 8.83
N THR A 310 13.06 3.74 8.62
CA THR A 310 13.26 3.00 7.36
C THR A 310 12.66 3.75 6.18
N LEU A 311 11.41 4.20 6.29
CA LEU A 311 10.71 4.92 5.22
C LEU A 311 11.44 6.21 4.82
N PHE A 312 11.99 6.94 5.79
CA PHE A 312 12.79 8.14 5.57
C PHE A 312 14.00 7.86 4.66
N LYS A 313 14.71 6.75 4.89
CA LYS A 313 15.92 6.39 4.13
C LYS A 313 15.64 6.00 2.67
N ILE A 314 14.41 5.57 2.37
CA ILE A 314 14.04 4.98 1.06
C ILE A 314 13.00 5.80 0.30
N GLN A 315 12.63 7.00 0.78
CA GLN A 315 11.79 7.92 0.02
C GLN A 315 12.48 8.32 -1.29
N ASP A 316 11.74 8.29 -2.40
CA ASP A 316 12.27 8.72 -3.69
C ASP A 316 12.47 10.24 -3.72
N LYS A 317 13.34 10.73 -4.62
CA LYS A 317 13.60 12.15 -4.83
C LYS A 317 12.35 12.97 -5.19
N SER A 318 11.33 12.33 -5.76
CA SER A 318 10.02 12.95 -6.01
C SER A 318 9.22 13.25 -4.74
N GLY A 319 9.60 12.69 -3.59
CA GLY A 319 8.85 12.71 -2.34
C GLY A 319 7.85 11.57 -2.18
N LEU A 320 7.62 10.75 -3.21
CA LEU A 320 6.77 9.56 -3.12
C LEU A 320 7.60 8.32 -2.74
N TRP A 321 6.91 7.20 -2.53
CA TRP A 321 7.50 5.86 -2.48
C TRP A 321 7.09 5.05 -3.71
N HIS A 322 7.98 4.13 -4.07
CA HIS A 322 7.74 3.10 -5.08
C HIS A 322 6.67 2.11 -4.62
N THR A 323 5.88 1.55 -5.55
CA THR A 323 4.82 0.57 -5.23
C THR A 323 5.35 -0.63 -4.44
N LEU A 324 6.59 -1.04 -4.72
CA LEU A 324 7.40 -1.88 -3.84
C LEU A 324 8.46 -0.99 -3.20
N ILE A 325 8.29 -0.67 -1.91
CA ILE A 325 9.03 0.39 -1.22
C ILE A 325 10.54 0.12 -1.24
N ASN A 326 10.96 -1.14 -1.19
CA ASN A 326 12.36 -1.54 -1.24
C ASN A 326 12.95 -1.67 -2.65
N MET A 327 12.15 -1.52 -3.71
CA MET A 327 12.58 -1.77 -5.10
C MET A 327 12.51 -0.48 -5.93
N LYS A 328 13.64 0.23 -5.98
CA LYS A 328 13.83 1.36 -6.88
C LYS A 328 13.65 0.89 -8.33
N GLY A 329 12.85 1.61 -9.11
CA GLY A 329 12.57 1.30 -10.52
C GLY A 329 11.17 0.74 -10.78
N THR A 330 10.42 0.33 -9.75
CA THR A 330 8.97 0.15 -9.90
C THR A 330 8.27 1.51 -9.98
N TYR A 331 7.01 1.59 -10.40
CA TYR A 331 6.33 2.90 -10.49
C TYR A 331 6.14 3.53 -9.10
N LEU A 332 6.12 4.86 -9.04
CA LEU A 332 5.77 5.61 -7.83
C LEU A 332 4.26 5.55 -7.61
N GLU A 333 3.83 5.16 -6.41
CA GLU A 333 2.42 4.88 -6.12
C GLU A 333 1.84 5.90 -5.13
N THR A 334 0.82 6.63 -5.58
CA THR A 334 0.32 7.82 -4.88
C THR A 334 -0.47 7.49 -3.62
N SER A 335 -1.33 6.46 -3.63
CA SER A 335 -2.22 6.19 -2.50
C SER A 335 -1.49 5.65 -1.26
N GLY A 336 -0.56 4.73 -1.46
CA GLY A 336 0.32 4.21 -0.43
C GLY A 336 1.27 5.29 0.08
N SER A 337 1.85 6.11 -0.80
CA SER A 337 2.66 7.25 -0.37
C SER A 337 1.86 8.21 0.52
N ALA A 338 0.61 8.52 0.16
CA ALA A 338 -0.26 9.38 0.96
C ALA A 338 -0.59 8.77 2.34
N LEU A 339 -0.87 7.47 2.43
CA LEU A 339 -1.11 6.79 3.70
C LEU A 339 0.13 6.74 4.60
N LEU A 340 1.30 6.47 4.01
CA LEU A 340 2.57 6.54 4.73
C LEU A 340 2.81 7.95 5.27
N GLY A 341 2.55 8.97 4.44
CA GLY A 341 2.60 10.38 4.85
C GLY A 341 1.66 10.75 5.97
N TYR A 342 0.41 10.30 5.89
CA TYR A 342 -0.60 10.48 6.94
C TYR A 342 -0.09 9.89 8.26
N GLY A 343 0.38 8.65 8.21
CA GLY A 343 0.97 7.95 9.35
C GLY A 343 2.15 8.70 9.97
N ILE A 344 3.14 9.11 9.15
CA ILE A 344 4.30 9.88 9.61
C ILE A 344 3.85 11.19 10.26
N ASN A 345 2.98 11.96 9.60
CA ASN A 345 2.53 13.24 10.13
C ASN A 345 1.74 13.09 11.44
N LYS A 346 0.87 12.08 11.53
CA LYS A 346 0.15 11.77 12.77
C LYS A 346 1.11 11.35 13.88
N ALA A 347 2.14 10.55 13.59
CA ALA A 347 3.15 10.17 14.57
C ALA A 347 3.95 11.38 15.09
N ILE A 348 4.25 12.38 14.25
CA ILE A 348 4.82 13.66 14.69
C ILE A 348 3.85 14.37 15.65
N SER A 349 2.57 14.48 15.28
CA SER A 349 1.56 15.17 16.11
C SER A 349 1.35 14.51 17.47
N LEU A 350 1.55 13.20 17.57
CA LEU A 350 1.46 12.42 18.81
C LEU A 350 2.76 12.45 19.64
N GLY A 351 3.82 13.12 19.15
CA GLY A 351 5.12 13.19 19.82
C GLY A 351 5.90 11.87 19.80
N ILE A 352 5.54 10.92 18.94
CA ILE A 352 6.16 9.58 18.87
C ILE A 352 7.52 9.64 18.17
N ILE A 353 7.62 10.52 17.16
CA ILE A 353 8.82 10.75 16.34
C ILE A 353 9.17 12.24 16.31
N SER A 354 10.44 12.53 16.05
CA SER A 354 10.99 13.89 16.01
C SER A 354 10.44 14.72 14.84
N GLU A 355 10.36 16.03 15.03
CA GLU A 355 9.93 16.97 13.99
C GLU A 355 10.85 17.01 12.77
N ILE A 356 12.06 16.45 12.83
CA ILE A 356 12.96 16.32 11.67
C ILE A 356 12.27 15.58 10.49
N TYR A 357 11.30 14.71 10.77
CA TYR A 357 10.55 13.99 9.74
C TYR A 357 9.50 14.87 9.04
N LYS A 358 9.27 16.12 9.48
CA LYS A 358 8.45 17.09 8.73
C LYS A 358 8.98 17.32 7.32
N ASP A 359 10.28 17.23 7.10
CA ASP A 359 10.87 17.35 5.75
C ASP A 359 10.39 16.23 4.82
N THR A 360 10.24 15.00 5.33
CA THR A 360 9.68 13.87 4.56
C THR A 360 8.23 14.15 4.17
N VAL A 361 7.44 14.70 5.09
CA VAL A 361 6.04 15.09 4.87
C VAL A 361 5.95 16.22 3.83
N ASN A 362 6.80 17.24 3.93
CA ASN A 362 6.83 18.38 3.01
C ASN A 362 7.25 17.97 1.59
N ARG A 363 8.23 17.06 1.45
CA ARG A 363 8.60 16.48 0.16
C ARG A 363 7.45 15.68 -0.43
N LEU A 364 6.78 14.84 0.37
CA LEU A 364 5.62 14.10 -0.08
C LEU A 364 4.50 15.03 -0.55
N PHE A 365 4.17 16.08 0.21
CA PHE A 365 3.16 17.07 -0.19
C PHE A 365 3.51 17.71 -1.54
N SER A 366 4.78 18.06 -1.73
CA SER A 366 5.28 18.60 -3.00
C SER A 366 5.14 17.61 -4.15
N GLY A 367 5.43 16.34 -3.91
CA GLY A 367 5.26 15.27 -4.90
C GLY A 367 3.79 14.98 -5.22
N ILE A 368 2.92 14.94 -4.22
CA ILE A 368 1.47 14.72 -4.38
C ILE A 368 0.85 15.82 -5.24
N LYS A 369 1.25 17.09 -5.07
CA LYS A 369 0.76 18.19 -5.94
C LYS A 369 0.94 17.91 -7.43
N LEU A 370 2.02 17.23 -7.81
CA LEU A 370 2.30 16.84 -9.19
C LEU A 370 1.48 15.64 -9.68
N ARG A 371 0.70 15.02 -8.78
CA ARG A 371 -0.19 13.88 -9.04
C ARG A 371 -1.66 14.25 -9.00
N ILE A 372 -2.00 15.54 -8.91
CA ILE A 372 -3.38 16.02 -8.94
C ILE A 372 -3.66 16.64 -10.30
N SER A 373 -4.74 16.22 -10.96
CA SER A 373 -5.21 16.85 -12.19
C SER A 373 -5.85 18.21 -11.92
N LYS A 374 -6.07 19.01 -12.95
CA LYS A 374 -6.79 20.29 -12.87
C LYS A 374 -8.20 20.16 -12.30
N GLU A 375 -8.82 19.02 -12.55
CA GLU A 375 -10.17 18.69 -12.09
C GLU A 375 -10.16 18.16 -10.66
N GLY A 376 -9.00 17.88 -10.06
CA GLY A 376 -8.87 17.31 -8.71
C GLY A 376 -8.76 15.79 -8.67
N ASP A 377 -8.59 15.12 -9.82
CA ASP A 377 -8.38 13.68 -9.86
C ASP A 377 -6.98 13.33 -9.32
N VAL A 378 -6.86 12.27 -8.50
CA VAL A 378 -5.58 11.81 -7.96
C VAL A 378 -5.08 10.72 -8.91
N LEU A 379 -3.90 10.96 -9.47
CA LEU A 379 -3.27 10.12 -10.49
C LEU A 379 -2.20 9.23 -9.86
N GLY A 380 -1.75 8.20 -10.59
CA GLY A 380 -0.69 7.29 -10.14
C GLY A 380 -1.13 6.38 -8.98
N VAL A 381 -2.42 6.10 -8.89
CA VAL A 381 -3.00 5.22 -7.87
C VAL A 381 -3.15 3.83 -8.47
N SER A 382 -2.55 2.81 -7.87
CA SER A 382 -2.76 1.44 -8.34
C SER A 382 -4.14 0.91 -7.99
N GLU A 383 -4.71 0.10 -8.89
CA GLU A 383 -5.99 -0.57 -8.68
C GLU A 383 -5.99 -1.53 -7.47
N GLY A 384 -7.16 -2.08 -7.12
CA GLY A 384 -7.26 -3.11 -6.08
C GLY A 384 -6.28 -4.26 -6.36
N THR A 385 -5.46 -4.61 -5.37
CA THR A 385 -4.28 -5.47 -5.55
C THR A 385 -4.23 -6.44 -4.38
N GLY A 386 -4.26 -7.75 -4.65
CA GLY A 386 -4.06 -8.79 -3.64
C GLY A 386 -2.58 -9.19 -3.50
N PRO A 387 -2.28 -10.22 -2.71
CA PRO A 387 -0.96 -10.83 -2.63
C PRO A 387 -0.48 -11.35 -3.98
N GLY A 388 0.76 -11.03 -4.33
CA GLY A 388 1.40 -11.55 -5.54
C GLY A 388 2.93 -11.47 -5.46
N ASP A 389 3.57 -11.70 -6.61
CA ASP A 389 5.01 -11.59 -6.77
C ASP A 389 5.45 -10.19 -7.22
N TYR A 390 6.75 -10.03 -7.47
CA TYR A 390 7.33 -8.77 -7.94
C TYR A 390 6.63 -8.24 -9.20
N ILE A 391 6.44 -9.09 -10.22
CA ILE A 391 5.87 -8.68 -11.51
C ILE A 391 4.43 -8.25 -11.29
N TYR A 392 3.65 -9.04 -10.55
CA TYR A 392 2.27 -8.72 -10.24
C TYR A 392 2.12 -7.33 -9.61
N TYR A 393 2.95 -6.95 -8.63
CA TYR A 393 2.91 -5.61 -8.05
C TYR A 393 3.41 -4.52 -8.99
N ALA A 394 4.51 -4.78 -9.69
CA ALA A 394 5.20 -3.81 -10.54
C ALA A 394 4.40 -3.45 -11.81
N THR A 395 3.46 -4.31 -12.23
CA THR A 395 2.67 -4.10 -13.45
C THR A 395 1.19 -3.78 -13.20
N ARG A 396 0.75 -3.63 -11.93
CA ARG A 396 -0.64 -3.22 -11.64
C ARG A 396 -0.99 -1.94 -12.38
N SER A 397 -2.19 -1.92 -12.95
CA SER A 397 -2.70 -0.73 -13.63
C SER A 397 -2.83 0.42 -12.64
N THR A 398 -2.46 1.62 -13.09
CA THR A 398 -2.68 2.85 -12.33
C THR A 398 -3.77 3.69 -12.96
N GLY A 399 -4.52 4.40 -12.14
CA GLY A 399 -5.70 5.14 -12.57
C GLY A 399 -6.23 6.05 -11.47
N ILE A 400 -7.53 6.35 -11.55
CA ILE A 400 -8.25 7.18 -10.59
C ILE A 400 -9.22 6.27 -9.85
N PHE A 401 -9.06 6.16 -8.54
CA PHE A 401 -9.85 5.26 -7.71
C PHE A 401 -10.28 5.94 -6.40
N PRO A 402 -11.43 5.55 -5.81
CA PRO A 402 -11.91 6.13 -4.56
C PRO A 402 -10.87 6.08 -3.42
N HIS A 403 -10.14 4.97 -3.28
CA HIS A 403 -9.08 4.85 -2.27
C HIS A 403 -7.91 5.80 -2.52
N GLY A 404 -7.62 6.12 -3.78
CA GLY A 404 -6.63 7.14 -4.15
C GLY A 404 -7.03 8.52 -3.66
N GLN A 405 -8.27 8.92 -3.96
CA GLN A 405 -8.81 10.21 -3.51
C GLN A 405 -8.83 10.30 -1.98
N GLY A 406 -9.33 9.24 -1.35
CA GLY A 406 -9.46 9.13 0.09
C GLY A 406 -8.13 9.22 0.82
N SER A 407 -7.12 8.47 0.37
CA SER A 407 -5.79 8.49 0.99
C SER A 407 -5.13 9.87 0.93
N VAL A 408 -5.25 10.57 -0.20
CA VAL A 408 -4.71 11.94 -0.32
C VAL A 408 -5.49 12.91 0.55
N LEU A 409 -6.82 12.87 0.54
CA LEU A 409 -7.63 13.73 1.42
C LEU A 409 -7.35 13.46 2.90
N LEU A 410 -7.16 12.19 3.28
CA LEU A 410 -6.80 11.82 4.65
C LEU A 410 -5.43 12.40 5.05
N PHE A 411 -4.44 12.32 4.15
CA PHE A 411 -3.14 12.95 4.34
C PHE A 411 -3.26 14.48 4.51
N LEU A 412 -3.95 15.15 3.59
CA LEU A 412 -4.11 16.60 3.61
C LEU A 412 -4.91 17.10 4.83
N GLY A 413 -5.93 16.35 5.24
CA GLY A 413 -6.71 16.62 6.45
C GLY A 413 -5.86 16.55 7.72
N GLY A 414 -4.84 15.70 7.74
CA GLY A 414 -3.89 15.60 8.86
C GLY A 414 -2.87 16.74 8.95
N LEU A 415 -2.67 17.54 7.88
CA LEU A 415 -1.73 18.66 7.87
C LEU A 415 -2.27 19.94 8.53
N LYS A 416 -3.50 19.93 9.02
CA LYS A 416 -4.19 21.08 9.60
C LYS A 416 -3.80 21.36 11.04
#